data_AF-A0A813KAL3-F1
#
_entry.id   AF-A0A813KAL3-F1
#
_cell.length_a   1.000
_cell.length_b   1.000
_cell.length_c   1.000
_cell.angle_alpha   90.00
_cell.angle_beta   90.00
_cell.angle_gamma   90.00
#
_symmetry.space_group_name_H-M   'P 1'
#
loop_
_entity.id
_entity.type
_entity.pdbx_description
1 polymer ?
#
loop_
_entity_poly.entity_id
_entity_poly.type
_entity_poly.pdbx_seq_one_letter_code
_entity_poly.pdbx_strand_id
1 'polypeptide(L)'
;FHDKFSYLFDVYRDVSTAFLGDGAPPGGHMTIAAFVRFCIDVQIFPNLIDFNSLLCIFRSAESVGDIFRSDLKQCMVKDPSESKFQPGDVVQLVKNATADSVFGPHEIRVGEPLKVVGIDVSDIDSEAVRVMTTKGKKHWIRLDAVVSADRPFEIRLPRKRQTINESAQKAVWVNKSFEDMCEVEKRSLFILSSFAEYLEKRKLRSKDFFTKFDESSDGTIDADELFQGIVFMCLGGNIRTSITTTLPSKEEVGSLFSLIDHDGGGTIDYAELDTVLKTVTERMARNAKGENIFLKDITEMTPGELAAEKFFVPLFEKLEQKGKKVFATVRSAYSKFYQNSTEEQALVNKAPASRSRAAAPESSSSKSGDFWEPSRRQLEDFQRCFAEWSAQGRGKLREIDFRSFLLQIGVELTPAQARCLWSDVAAEGVCLLSYDEALLAFRQVMEAPVQFRKAPAAAPPRQTPAEALATSAAEQ
;
A
#
# COMPACT_ATOMS: atom_id res chain seq x y z
N PHE A 1 44.03 -18.32 -27.18
CA PHE A 1 43.15 -17.23 -26.71
C PHE A 1 43.60 -16.74 -25.34
N HIS A 2 43.81 -17.65 -24.39
CA HIS A 2 44.32 -17.38 -23.05
C HIS A 2 45.59 -16.50 -23.03
N ASP A 3 46.67 -16.87 -23.75
CA ASP A 3 47.94 -16.12 -23.69
C ASP A 3 47.85 -14.67 -24.21
N LYS A 4 47.01 -14.43 -25.23
CA LYS A 4 46.74 -13.08 -25.76
C LYS A 4 45.89 -12.28 -24.78
N PHE A 5 44.96 -12.93 -24.09
CA PHE A 5 44.12 -12.29 -23.08
C PHE A 5 44.93 -11.95 -21.83
N SER A 6 45.85 -12.82 -21.39
CA SER A 6 46.78 -12.53 -20.29
C SER A 6 47.65 -11.31 -20.59
N TYR A 7 48.18 -11.20 -21.82
CA TYR A 7 48.95 -10.01 -22.23
C TYR A 7 48.09 -8.73 -22.18
N LEU A 8 46.86 -8.77 -22.69
CA LEU A 8 45.94 -7.64 -22.61
C LEU A 8 45.61 -7.29 -21.15
N PHE A 9 45.34 -8.29 -20.30
CA PHE A 9 45.06 -8.08 -18.89
C PHE A 9 46.26 -7.42 -18.18
N ASP A 10 47.48 -7.84 -18.49
CA ASP A 10 48.71 -7.26 -17.95
C ASP A 10 48.95 -5.80 -18.37
N VAL A 11 48.45 -5.40 -19.55
CA VAL A 11 48.53 -4.01 -20.04
C VAL A 11 47.56 -3.09 -19.29
N TYR A 12 46.38 -3.60 -18.92
CA TYR A 12 45.31 -2.80 -18.32
C TYR A 12 45.22 -2.92 -16.80
N ARG A 13 45.94 -3.83 -16.14
CA ARG A 13 45.97 -3.88 -14.67
C ARG A 13 46.59 -2.60 -14.08
N ASP A 14 46.02 -2.12 -13.00
CA ASP A 14 46.41 -0.87 -12.34
C ASP A 14 46.60 -1.02 -10.83
N VAL A 15 46.23 -2.17 -10.25
CA VAL A 15 46.46 -2.49 -8.83
C VAL A 15 47.34 -3.73 -8.71
N SER A 16 48.46 -3.61 -8.00
CA SER A 16 49.30 -4.77 -7.68
C SER A 16 48.65 -5.61 -6.59
N THR A 17 48.56 -6.93 -6.80
CA THR A 17 48.05 -7.89 -5.80
C THR A 17 49.14 -8.42 -4.88
N ALA A 18 50.38 -7.90 -4.97
CA ALA A 18 51.53 -8.38 -4.19
C ALA A 18 51.33 -8.25 -2.67
N PHE A 19 50.46 -7.34 -2.21
CA PHE A 19 50.16 -7.16 -0.78
C PHE A 19 49.35 -8.31 -0.17
N LEU A 20 48.78 -9.21 -0.98
CA LEU A 20 47.98 -10.36 -0.53
C LEU A 20 48.83 -11.60 -0.19
N GLY A 21 50.17 -11.51 -0.33
CA GLY A 21 51.12 -12.59 -0.01
C GLY A 21 51.16 -13.72 -1.05
N ASP A 22 51.92 -14.78 -0.74
CA ASP A 22 52.26 -15.89 -1.64
C ASP A 22 51.05 -16.73 -2.12
N GLY A 23 49.86 -16.49 -1.58
CA GLY A 23 48.62 -17.18 -1.95
C GLY A 23 47.82 -16.49 -3.06
N ALA A 24 48.18 -15.27 -3.46
CA ALA A 24 47.46 -14.55 -4.52
C ALA A 24 47.98 -14.92 -5.91
N PRO A 25 47.11 -15.04 -6.93
CA PRO A 25 47.55 -15.24 -8.30
C PRO A 25 48.53 -14.12 -8.70
N PRO A 26 49.71 -14.45 -9.25
CA PRO A 26 50.63 -13.44 -9.76
C PRO A 26 49.97 -12.78 -10.98
N GLY A 27 49.59 -11.51 -10.88
CA GLY A 27 48.86 -10.88 -11.98
C GLY A 27 48.31 -9.48 -11.76
N GLY A 28 48.19 -8.98 -10.53
CA GLY A 28 47.50 -7.71 -10.29
C GLY A 28 45.99 -7.79 -10.53
N HIS A 29 45.29 -6.71 -10.25
CA HIS A 29 43.86 -6.53 -10.46
C HIS A 29 43.63 -5.29 -11.33
N MET A 30 42.52 -5.30 -12.06
CA MET A 30 42.07 -4.19 -12.88
C MET A 30 40.92 -3.51 -12.15
N THR A 31 41.06 -2.24 -11.76
CA THR A 31 39.93 -1.49 -11.18
C THR A 31 38.82 -1.33 -12.21
N ILE A 32 37.63 -0.94 -11.74
CA ILE A 32 36.52 -0.61 -12.64
C ILE A 32 36.90 0.45 -13.67
N ALA A 33 37.74 1.43 -13.30
CA ALA A 33 38.17 2.47 -14.21
C ALA A 33 39.03 1.90 -15.35
N ALA A 34 39.96 1.01 -15.01
CA ALA A 34 40.81 0.32 -15.98
C ALA A 34 40.02 -0.68 -16.85
N PHE A 35 39.01 -1.35 -16.28
CA PHE A 35 38.13 -2.25 -17.04
C PHE A 35 37.23 -1.48 -18.01
N VAL A 36 36.67 -0.35 -17.60
CA VAL A 36 35.94 0.55 -18.50
C VAL A 36 36.86 1.03 -19.63
N ARG A 37 38.10 1.40 -19.31
CA ARG A 37 39.11 1.80 -20.31
C ARG A 37 39.40 0.69 -21.31
N PHE A 38 39.62 -0.53 -20.83
CA PHE A 38 39.78 -1.72 -21.67
C PHE A 38 38.59 -1.87 -22.62
N CYS A 39 37.36 -1.84 -22.11
CA CYS A 39 36.15 -1.96 -22.93
C CYS A 39 35.98 -0.83 -23.95
N ILE A 40 36.46 0.37 -23.66
CA ILE A 40 36.49 1.49 -24.62
C ILE A 40 37.48 1.20 -25.75
N ASP A 41 38.70 0.81 -25.39
CA ASP A 41 39.77 0.63 -26.37
C ASP A 41 39.50 -0.55 -27.32
N VAL A 42 38.78 -1.59 -26.86
CA VAL A 42 38.31 -2.70 -27.71
C VAL A 42 36.92 -2.47 -28.33
N GLN A 43 36.36 -1.26 -28.19
CA GLN A 43 35.05 -0.85 -28.73
C GLN A 43 33.86 -1.70 -28.26
N ILE A 44 33.97 -2.32 -27.07
CA ILE A 44 32.86 -2.99 -26.40
C ILE A 44 31.90 -1.95 -25.80
N PHE A 45 32.43 -0.89 -25.19
CA PHE A 45 31.66 0.24 -24.67
C PHE A 45 32.01 1.52 -25.47
N PRO A 46 31.04 2.34 -25.88
CA PRO A 46 29.59 2.21 -25.65
C PRO A 46 28.84 1.40 -26.73
N ASN A 47 29.53 0.81 -27.71
CA ASN A 47 28.88 0.32 -28.94
C ASN A 47 28.08 -0.99 -28.76
N LEU A 48 28.57 -1.92 -27.93
CA LEU A 48 27.97 -3.25 -27.75
C LEU A 48 27.22 -3.39 -26.44
N ILE A 49 27.71 -2.76 -25.37
CA ILE A 49 27.11 -2.82 -24.03
C ILE A 49 27.05 -1.43 -23.40
N ASP A 50 26.03 -1.20 -22.57
CA ASP A 50 25.91 0.02 -21.77
C ASP A 50 26.75 -0.05 -20.47
N PHE A 51 26.87 1.09 -19.78
CA PHE A 51 27.70 1.21 -18.56
C PHE A 51 27.19 0.34 -17.40
N ASN A 52 25.88 0.13 -17.27
CA ASN A 52 25.32 -0.73 -16.22
C ASN A 52 25.62 -2.20 -16.49
N SER A 53 25.53 -2.63 -17.75
CA SER A 53 25.90 -3.96 -18.20
C SER A 53 27.39 -4.23 -17.95
N LEU A 54 28.25 -3.25 -18.25
CA LEU A 54 29.69 -3.31 -17.97
C LEU A 54 29.98 -3.40 -16.46
N LEU A 55 29.33 -2.58 -15.64
CA LEU A 55 29.43 -2.66 -14.17
C LEU A 55 28.95 -4.00 -13.62
N CYS A 56 27.95 -4.62 -14.24
CA CYS A 56 27.46 -5.94 -13.88
C CYS A 56 28.53 -7.00 -14.12
N ILE A 57 29.11 -7.02 -15.34
CA ILE A 57 30.19 -7.94 -15.71
C ILE A 57 31.40 -7.77 -14.78
N PHE A 58 31.81 -6.53 -14.52
CA PHE A 58 32.92 -6.24 -13.62
C PHE A 58 32.67 -6.81 -12.21
N ARG A 59 31.49 -6.52 -11.65
CA ARG A 59 31.14 -6.98 -10.30
C ARG A 59 30.99 -8.49 -10.23
N SER A 60 30.47 -9.15 -11.28
CA SER A 60 30.40 -10.61 -11.37
C SER A 60 31.77 -11.26 -11.42
N ALA A 61 32.73 -10.64 -12.13
CA ALA A 61 34.11 -11.10 -12.18
C ALA A 61 34.90 -10.80 -10.89
N GLU A 62 34.56 -9.72 -10.18
CA GLU A 62 35.11 -9.39 -8.86
C GLU A 62 34.54 -10.31 -7.76
N SER A 63 33.28 -10.72 -7.91
CA SER A 63 32.56 -11.58 -6.98
C SER A 63 32.68 -13.07 -7.31
N VAL A 64 33.89 -13.62 -7.57
CA VAL A 64 34.07 -15.09 -7.67
C VAL A 64 33.82 -15.75 -6.30
N GLY A 65 32.56 -15.78 -5.90
CA GLY A 65 31.87 -16.89 -5.30
C GLY A 65 31.06 -17.59 -6.40
N ASP A 66 30.87 -18.89 -6.25
CA ASP A 66 30.27 -19.80 -7.23
C ASP A 66 29.09 -19.20 -8.00
N ILE A 67 29.16 -19.20 -9.33
CA ILE A 67 28.01 -18.89 -10.18
C ILE A 67 26.96 -19.97 -9.91
N PHE A 68 25.88 -19.62 -9.21
CA PHE A 68 24.83 -20.57 -8.87
C PHE A 68 24.01 -20.90 -10.13
N ARG A 69 23.50 -22.13 -10.20
CA ARG A 69 22.64 -22.62 -11.29
C ARG A 69 21.42 -21.71 -11.54
N SER A 70 20.97 -20.96 -10.53
CA SER A 70 19.91 -19.95 -10.65
C SER A 70 20.28 -18.81 -11.59
N ASP A 71 21.53 -18.36 -11.56
CA ASP A 71 21.98 -17.17 -12.30
C ASP A 71 22.21 -17.54 -13.77
N LEU A 72 22.68 -18.77 -14.02
CA LEU A 72 22.80 -19.33 -15.36
C LEU A 72 21.42 -19.57 -16.01
N LYS A 73 20.41 -19.97 -15.22
CA LYS A 73 19.02 -20.07 -15.69
C LYS A 73 18.47 -18.72 -16.13
N GLN A 74 18.85 -17.63 -15.45
CA GLN A 74 18.37 -16.28 -15.77
C GLN A 74 18.93 -15.75 -17.11
N CYS A 75 20.12 -16.19 -17.53
CA CYS A 75 20.68 -15.84 -18.83
C CYS A 75 20.17 -16.73 -20.00
N MET A 76 19.45 -17.82 -19.70
CA MET A 76 18.95 -18.78 -20.68
C MET A 76 17.42 -18.75 -20.84
N VAL A 77 16.76 -17.69 -20.38
CA VAL A 77 15.31 -17.51 -20.55
C VAL A 77 15.01 -17.45 -22.05
N LYS A 78 14.29 -18.44 -22.55
CA LYS A 78 13.82 -18.45 -23.95
C LYS A 78 12.81 -17.33 -24.14
N ASP A 79 12.83 -16.70 -25.31
CA ASP A 79 11.82 -15.72 -25.68
C ASP A 79 10.45 -16.42 -25.72
N PRO A 80 9.42 -15.94 -24.98
CA PRO A 80 8.08 -16.51 -25.02
C PRO A 80 7.49 -16.61 -26.43
N SER A 81 7.93 -15.75 -27.37
CA SER A 81 7.51 -15.79 -28.77
C SER A 81 8.02 -17.02 -29.53
N GLU A 82 9.06 -17.70 -29.04
CA GLU A 82 9.58 -18.95 -29.61
C GLU A 82 8.85 -20.20 -29.10
N SER A 83 7.93 -20.05 -28.13
CA SER A 83 7.13 -21.16 -27.63
C SER A 83 6.22 -21.74 -28.72
N LYS A 84 6.04 -23.07 -28.69
CA LYS A 84 5.18 -23.82 -29.61
C LYS A 84 3.71 -23.35 -29.60
N PHE A 85 3.25 -22.82 -28.47
CA PHE A 85 1.91 -22.28 -28.30
C PHE A 85 2.00 -20.83 -27.88
N GLN A 86 1.02 -20.03 -28.28
CA GLN A 86 0.90 -18.61 -27.94
C GLN A 86 -0.39 -18.35 -27.11
N PRO A 87 -0.44 -17.29 -26.29
CA PRO A 87 -1.67 -16.90 -25.60
C PRO A 87 -2.80 -16.67 -26.60
N GLY A 88 -3.92 -17.38 -26.42
CA GLY A 88 -5.05 -17.37 -27.35
C GLY A 88 -5.27 -18.71 -28.06
N ASP A 89 -4.23 -19.52 -28.21
CA ASP A 89 -4.32 -20.83 -28.85
C ASP A 89 -5.29 -21.75 -28.12
N VAL A 90 -5.98 -22.61 -28.88
CA VAL A 90 -6.84 -23.65 -28.33
C VAL A 90 -6.08 -24.97 -28.37
N VAL A 91 -5.92 -25.57 -27.19
CA VAL A 91 -5.20 -26.82 -26.97
C VAL A 91 -6.10 -27.84 -26.29
N GLN A 92 -5.71 -29.10 -26.35
CA GLN A 92 -6.35 -30.19 -25.63
C GLN A 92 -5.28 -31.12 -25.04
N LEU A 93 -5.64 -31.82 -23.97
CA LEU A 93 -4.76 -32.82 -23.38
C LEU A 93 -4.56 -34.02 -24.33
N VAL A 94 -3.31 -34.47 -24.46
CA VAL A 94 -2.97 -35.70 -25.18
C VAL A 94 -3.58 -36.91 -24.46
N LYS A 95 -3.99 -37.94 -25.22
CA LYS A 95 -4.61 -39.16 -24.66
C LYS A 95 -3.75 -39.87 -23.60
N ASN A 96 -2.44 -39.68 -23.65
CA ASN A 96 -1.47 -40.31 -22.76
C ASN A 96 -0.98 -39.36 -21.65
N ALA A 97 -1.59 -38.19 -21.48
CA ALA A 97 -1.24 -37.28 -20.40
C ALA A 97 -1.50 -37.97 -19.04
N THR A 98 -0.44 -38.11 -18.25
CA THR A 98 -0.51 -38.72 -16.91
C THR A 98 -1.07 -37.73 -15.90
N ALA A 99 -1.47 -38.22 -14.72
CA ALA A 99 -1.89 -37.38 -13.60
C ALA A 99 -0.82 -36.33 -13.24
N ASP A 100 0.46 -36.66 -13.41
CA ASP A 100 1.61 -35.78 -13.15
C ASP A 100 1.77 -34.65 -14.17
N SER A 101 1.04 -34.72 -15.30
CA SER A 101 1.10 -33.72 -16.36
C SER A 101 0.26 -32.47 -16.06
N VAL A 102 -0.63 -32.56 -15.07
CA VAL A 102 -1.55 -31.48 -14.67
C VAL A 102 -1.28 -31.10 -13.23
N PHE A 103 -0.82 -29.87 -13.00
CA PHE A 103 -0.62 -29.36 -11.64
C PHE A 103 -1.98 -28.95 -11.06
N GLY A 104 -2.55 -29.80 -10.20
CA GLY A 104 -3.78 -29.51 -9.44
C GLY A 104 -4.86 -30.60 -9.55
N PRO A 105 -6.01 -30.41 -8.88
CA PRO A 105 -7.08 -31.42 -8.80
C PRO A 105 -7.68 -31.75 -10.19
N HIS A 106 -7.79 -33.05 -10.47
CA HIS A 106 -8.00 -33.71 -11.77
C HIS A 106 -9.38 -33.49 -12.45
N GLU A 107 -9.79 -32.24 -12.69
CA GLU A 107 -11.08 -31.98 -13.36
C GLU A 107 -11.03 -31.87 -14.89
N ILE A 108 -9.85 -31.91 -15.51
CA ILE A 108 -9.72 -31.70 -16.97
C ILE A 108 -9.94 -33.01 -17.72
N ARG A 109 -10.92 -33.06 -18.61
CA ARG A 109 -11.17 -34.25 -19.44
C ARG A 109 -10.26 -34.25 -20.66
N VAL A 110 -9.70 -35.41 -20.99
CA VAL A 110 -8.95 -35.62 -22.24
C VAL A 110 -9.83 -35.26 -23.44
N GLY A 111 -9.33 -34.41 -24.33
CA GLY A 111 -10.07 -33.90 -25.51
C GLY A 111 -11.03 -32.73 -25.23
N GLU A 112 -11.10 -32.21 -24.01
CA GLU A 112 -11.77 -30.92 -23.76
C GLU A 112 -10.92 -29.78 -24.35
N PRO A 113 -11.50 -28.83 -25.11
CA PRO A 113 -10.77 -27.67 -25.59
C PRO A 113 -10.44 -26.71 -24.44
N LEU A 114 -9.20 -26.26 -24.39
CA LEU A 114 -8.64 -25.39 -23.38
C LEU A 114 -8.00 -24.18 -24.09
N LYS A 115 -8.15 -22.98 -23.54
CA LYS A 115 -7.52 -21.78 -24.11
C LYS A 115 -6.23 -21.45 -23.39
N VAL A 116 -5.12 -21.31 -24.10
CA VAL A 116 -3.84 -20.87 -23.53
C VAL A 116 -3.97 -19.41 -23.09
N VAL A 117 -3.68 -19.13 -21.82
CA VAL A 117 -3.73 -17.79 -21.19
C VAL A 117 -2.33 -17.24 -20.96
N GLY A 118 -1.35 -18.11 -20.75
CA GLY A 118 0.03 -17.73 -20.51
C GLY A 118 0.95 -18.93 -20.62
N ILE A 119 2.25 -18.67 -20.72
CA ILE A 119 3.28 -19.68 -20.89
C ILE A 119 4.35 -19.35 -19.85
N ASP A 120 4.77 -20.37 -19.10
CA ASP A 120 5.90 -20.26 -18.20
C ASP A 120 7.12 -20.89 -18.86
N VAL A 121 8.07 -20.03 -19.20
CA VAL A 121 9.38 -20.38 -19.77
C VAL A 121 10.51 -20.24 -18.74
N SER A 122 10.17 -20.02 -17.46
CA SER A 122 11.18 -19.78 -16.42
C SER A 122 12.00 -21.03 -16.07
N ASP A 123 11.46 -22.22 -16.29
CA ASP A 123 12.17 -23.48 -16.08
C ASP A 123 12.44 -24.21 -17.40
N ILE A 124 13.71 -24.30 -17.76
CA ILE A 124 14.23 -24.94 -18.98
C ILE A 124 13.77 -26.40 -19.10
N ASP A 125 13.63 -27.07 -17.95
CA ASP A 125 13.29 -28.50 -17.87
C ASP A 125 11.77 -28.75 -17.80
N SER A 126 10.97 -27.69 -17.58
CA SER A 126 9.55 -27.78 -17.23
C SER A 126 8.72 -26.71 -17.93
N GLU A 127 8.79 -26.64 -19.26
CA GLU A 127 7.90 -25.75 -20.03
C GLU A 127 6.44 -26.09 -19.69
N ALA A 128 5.70 -25.11 -19.17
CA ALA A 128 4.32 -25.28 -18.75
C ALA A 128 3.45 -24.19 -19.37
N VAL A 129 2.26 -24.57 -19.81
CA VAL A 129 1.22 -23.66 -20.28
C VAL A 129 0.15 -23.49 -19.24
N ARG A 130 -0.22 -22.23 -19.02
CA ARG A 130 -1.40 -21.87 -18.25
C ARG A 130 -2.59 -21.89 -19.18
N VAL A 131 -3.51 -22.81 -18.96
CA VAL A 131 -4.71 -22.97 -19.79
C VAL A 131 -5.98 -22.68 -18.99
N MET A 132 -7.03 -22.23 -19.68
CA MET A 132 -8.36 -22.00 -19.15
C MET A 132 -9.33 -23.05 -19.69
N THR A 133 -10.08 -23.68 -18.79
CA THR A 133 -11.15 -24.63 -19.12
C THR A 133 -12.40 -23.90 -19.62
N THR A 134 -13.32 -24.64 -20.26
CA THR A 134 -14.63 -24.08 -20.69
C THR A 134 -15.46 -23.52 -19.52
N LYS A 135 -15.15 -23.92 -18.29
CA LYS A 135 -15.77 -23.41 -17.05
C LYS A 135 -15.09 -22.16 -16.48
N GLY A 136 -14.03 -21.66 -17.11
CA GLY A 136 -13.26 -20.50 -16.66
C GLY A 136 -12.22 -20.77 -15.56
N LYS A 137 -12.01 -22.03 -15.16
CA LYS A 137 -10.92 -22.41 -14.22
C LYS A 137 -9.59 -22.43 -14.96
N LYS A 138 -8.53 -21.89 -14.33
CA LYS A 138 -7.15 -21.85 -14.87
C LYS A 138 -6.30 -22.98 -14.29
N HIS A 139 -5.50 -23.65 -15.11
CA HIS A 139 -4.62 -24.76 -14.71
C HIS A 139 -3.25 -24.62 -15.37
N TRP A 140 -2.21 -25.14 -14.72
CA TRP A 140 -0.89 -25.30 -15.31
C TRP A 140 -0.73 -26.73 -15.82
N ILE A 141 -0.35 -26.87 -17.09
CA ILE A 141 -0.17 -28.16 -17.76
C ILE A 141 1.18 -28.16 -18.45
N ARG A 142 1.91 -29.28 -18.41
CA ARG A 142 3.18 -29.40 -19.13
C ARG A 142 2.98 -29.27 -20.64
N LEU A 143 3.92 -28.62 -21.33
CA LEU A 143 3.83 -28.32 -22.75
C LEU A 143 3.74 -29.57 -23.64
N ASP A 144 4.39 -30.67 -23.22
CA ASP A 144 4.38 -31.96 -23.90
C ASP A 144 3.05 -32.73 -23.74
N ALA A 145 2.26 -32.38 -22.74
CA ALA A 145 0.96 -32.98 -22.49
C ALA A 145 -0.19 -32.30 -23.25
N VAL A 146 0.09 -31.24 -24.01
CA VAL A 146 -0.91 -30.50 -24.80
C VAL A 146 -0.64 -30.56 -26.31
N VAL A 147 -1.72 -30.64 -27.08
CA VAL A 147 -1.71 -30.57 -28.54
C VAL A 147 -2.73 -29.55 -29.01
N SER A 148 -2.51 -28.93 -30.17
CA SER A 148 -3.49 -28.03 -30.79
C SER A 148 -4.83 -28.74 -30.97
N ALA A 149 -5.92 -28.02 -30.72
CA ALA A 149 -7.27 -28.53 -30.86
C ALA A 149 -7.99 -27.78 -31.98
N ASP A 150 -8.61 -28.50 -32.91
CA ASP A 150 -9.37 -27.90 -34.02
C ASP A 150 -10.77 -27.41 -33.59
N ARG A 151 -11.16 -27.65 -32.34
CA ARG A 151 -12.49 -27.28 -31.83
C ARG A 151 -12.47 -25.85 -31.30
N PRO A 152 -13.52 -25.05 -31.57
CA PRO A 152 -13.62 -23.71 -31.01
C PRO A 152 -13.74 -23.77 -29.48
N PHE A 153 -13.10 -22.81 -28.80
CA PHE A 153 -13.23 -22.63 -27.36
C PHE A 153 -14.37 -21.66 -27.04
N GLU A 154 -15.42 -22.17 -26.39
CA GLU A 154 -16.53 -21.37 -25.88
C GLU A 154 -16.62 -21.46 -24.35
N ILE A 155 -16.61 -20.31 -23.68
CA ILE A 155 -16.76 -20.23 -22.23
C ILE A 155 -18.23 -20.51 -21.88
N ARG A 156 -18.49 -21.64 -21.24
CA ARG A 156 -19.80 -21.94 -20.65
C ARG A 156 -19.91 -21.22 -19.31
N LEU A 157 -20.48 -20.03 -19.33
CA LEU A 157 -20.79 -19.30 -18.11
C LEU A 157 -21.76 -20.14 -17.25
N PRO A 158 -21.44 -20.41 -15.97
CA PRO A 158 -22.35 -21.16 -15.10
C PRO A 158 -23.68 -20.41 -14.94
N ARG A 159 -24.83 -21.11 -15.04
CA ARG A 159 -26.19 -20.52 -14.94
C ARG A 159 -26.41 -19.61 -13.72
N LYS A 160 -25.71 -19.84 -12.60
CA LYS A 160 -25.76 -18.94 -11.42
C LYS A 160 -25.20 -17.54 -11.65
N ARG A 161 -24.41 -17.32 -12.70
CA ARG A 161 -23.85 -16.01 -13.04
C ARG A 161 -24.85 -15.13 -13.80
N GLN A 162 -25.96 -15.68 -14.27
CA GLN A 162 -26.99 -14.94 -14.99
C GLN A 162 -27.75 -13.98 -14.06
N THR A 163 -28.10 -14.43 -12.85
CA THR A 163 -28.74 -13.57 -11.82
C THR A 163 -27.79 -12.50 -11.26
N ILE A 164 -26.49 -12.81 -11.14
CA ILE A 164 -25.48 -11.81 -10.74
C ILE A 164 -25.34 -10.72 -11.80
N ASN A 165 -25.51 -11.06 -13.09
CA ASN A 165 -25.43 -10.07 -14.16
C ASN A 165 -26.65 -9.13 -14.16
N GLU A 166 -27.83 -9.61 -13.78
CA GLU A 166 -29.01 -8.77 -13.56
C GLU A 166 -28.83 -7.84 -12.36
N SER A 167 -28.28 -8.33 -11.24
CA SER A 167 -27.93 -7.48 -10.10
C SER A 167 -26.82 -6.46 -10.44
N ALA A 168 -25.84 -6.84 -11.26
CA ALA A 168 -24.78 -5.94 -11.73
C ALA A 168 -25.30 -4.88 -12.73
N GLN A 169 -26.38 -5.20 -13.47
CA GLN A 169 -27.09 -4.24 -14.31
C GLN A 169 -27.83 -3.17 -13.48
N LYS A 170 -28.24 -3.50 -12.25
CA LYS A 170 -28.92 -2.55 -11.37
C LYS A 170 -27.97 -1.43 -10.94
N ALA A 171 -26.78 -1.76 -10.42
CA ALA A 171 -25.78 -0.77 -10.02
C ALA A 171 -24.86 -0.27 -11.17
N VAL A 172 -25.35 -0.17 -12.41
CA VAL A 172 -24.52 0.25 -13.57
C VAL A 172 -23.95 1.65 -13.38
N TRP A 173 -24.72 2.55 -12.77
CA TRP A 173 -24.26 3.92 -12.51
C TRP A 173 -23.02 3.93 -11.61
N VAL A 174 -22.93 3.04 -10.62
CA VAL A 174 -21.75 2.90 -9.73
C VAL A 174 -20.49 2.52 -10.50
N ASN A 175 -20.59 1.91 -11.68
CA ASN A 175 -19.44 1.51 -12.49
C ASN A 175 -19.02 2.53 -13.55
N LYS A 176 -19.75 3.65 -13.72
CA LYS A 176 -19.36 4.72 -14.63
C LYS A 176 -18.01 5.32 -14.24
N SER A 177 -17.25 5.76 -15.25
CA SER A 177 -16.04 6.57 -15.02
C SER A 177 -16.42 7.84 -14.25
N PHE A 178 -15.48 8.41 -13.49
CA PHE A 178 -15.77 9.63 -12.72
C PHE A 178 -16.13 10.82 -13.63
N GLU A 179 -15.66 10.83 -14.87
CA GLU A 179 -15.94 11.86 -15.88
C GLU A 179 -17.37 11.76 -16.44
N ASP A 180 -17.88 10.54 -16.57
CA ASP A 180 -19.22 10.26 -17.11
C ASP A 180 -20.34 10.34 -16.05
N MET A 181 -19.98 10.48 -14.78
CA MET A 181 -20.94 10.59 -13.69
C MET A 181 -21.51 12.00 -13.60
N CYS A 182 -22.83 12.11 -13.42
CA CYS A 182 -23.43 13.39 -13.08
C CYS A 182 -23.08 13.80 -11.63
N GLU A 183 -23.26 15.07 -11.27
CA GLU A 183 -22.92 15.56 -9.92
C GLU A 183 -23.69 14.83 -8.81
N VAL A 184 -24.94 14.43 -9.08
CA VAL A 184 -25.75 13.65 -8.15
C VAL A 184 -25.12 12.27 -7.94
N GLU A 185 -24.78 11.55 -9.02
CA GLU A 185 -24.11 10.24 -8.95
C GLU A 185 -22.77 10.32 -8.21
N LYS A 186 -21.97 11.38 -8.43
CA LYS A 186 -20.70 11.59 -7.71
C LYS A 186 -20.92 11.76 -6.21
N ARG A 187 -21.88 12.59 -5.80
CA ARG A 187 -22.21 12.81 -4.38
C ARG A 187 -22.75 11.54 -3.74
N SER A 188 -23.65 10.84 -4.43
CA SER A 188 -24.21 9.57 -3.98
C SER A 188 -23.14 8.50 -3.81
N LEU A 189 -22.21 8.38 -4.76
CA LEU A 189 -21.06 7.48 -4.67
C LEU A 189 -20.18 7.81 -3.47
N PHE A 190 -19.94 9.10 -3.20
CA PHE A 190 -19.14 9.55 -2.06
C PHE A 190 -19.78 9.15 -0.72
N ILE A 191 -21.10 9.34 -0.58
CA ILE A 191 -21.86 8.93 0.61
C ILE A 191 -21.78 7.41 0.79
N LEU A 192 -22.02 6.63 -0.26
CA LEU A 192 -21.96 5.18 -0.22
C LEU A 192 -20.55 4.65 0.07
N SER A 193 -19.52 5.31 -0.44
CA SER A 193 -18.12 4.96 -0.14
C SER A 193 -17.84 5.16 1.34
N SER A 194 -18.35 6.26 1.92
CA SER A 194 -18.27 6.52 3.36
C SER A 194 -18.99 5.45 4.19
N PHE A 195 -20.11 4.90 3.69
CA PHE A 195 -20.80 3.79 4.35
C PHE A 195 -19.96 2.51 4.30
N ALA A 196 -19.43 2.16 3.12
CA ALA A 196 -18.59 0.99 2.95
C ALA A 196 -17.36 1.03 3.88
N GLU A 197 -16.69 2.18 3.98
CA GLU A 197 -15.58 2.38 4.92
C GLU A 197 -16.01 2.24 6.38
N TYR A 198 -17.18 2.78 6.75
CA TYR A 198 -17.72 2.64 8.10
C TYR A 198 -17.97 1.17 8.46
N LEU A 199 -18.57 0.40 7.54
CA LEU A 199 -18.83 -1.02 7.72
C LEU A 199 -17.53 -1.81 7.86
N GLU A 200 -16.56 -1.57 6.98
CA GLU A 200 -15.26 -2.24 7.03
C GLU A 200 -14.52 -1.94 8.34
N LYS A 201 -14.44 -0.66 8.73
CA LYS A 201 -13.76 -0.20 9.95
C LYS A 201 -14.33 -0.86 11.21
N ARG A 202 -15.64 -1.11 11.23
CA ARG A 202 -16.34 -1.74 12.36
C ARG A 202 -16.58 -3.24 12.19
N LYS A 203 -16.13 -3.84 11.07
CA LYS A 203 -16.37 -5.24 10.70
C LYS A 203 -17.86 -5.62 10.72
N LEU A 204 -18.72 -4.70 10.31
CA LEU A 204 -20.16 -4.91 10.19
C LEU A 204 -20.51 -5.48 8.82
N ARG A 205 -21.56 -6.28 8.72
CA ARG A 205 -22.12 -6.74 7.45
C ARG A 205 -23.24 -5.79 7.01
N SER A 206 -23.58 -5.81 5.72
CA SER A 206 -24.72 -5.05 5.17
C SER A 206 -26.02 -5.31 5.94
N LYS A 207 -26.21 -6.55 6.43
CA LYS A 207 -27.38 -6.92 7.25
C LYS A 207 -27.39 -6.23 8.61
N ASP A 208 -26.24 -6.15 9.27
CA ASP A 208 -26.13 -5.51 10.58
C ASP A 208 -26.35 -3.98 10.46
N PHE A 209 -26.01 -3.42 9.30
CA PHE A 209 -26.31 -2.04 8.93
C PHE A 209 -27.80 -1.81 8.68
N PHE A 210 -28.41 -2.66 7.86
CA PHE A 210 -29.82 -2.59 7.51
C PHE A 210 -30.72 -2.61 8.76
N THR A 211 -30.53 -3.59 9.64
CA THR A 211 -31.28 -3.71 10.90
C THR A 211 -31.11 -2.53 11.85
N LYS A 212 -30.05 -1.73 11.67
CA LYS A 212 -29.82 -0.54 12.50
C LYS A 212 -30.54 0.70 11.96
N PHE A 213 -30.85 0.73 10.67
CA PHE A 213 -31.48 1.86 9.99
C PHE A 213 -32.99 1.67 9.87
N ASP A 214 -33.43 0.41 9.74
CA ASP A 214 -34.83 -0.01 9.77
C ASP A 214 -35.38 0.08 11.22
N GLU A 215 -35.63 1.31 11.68
CA GLU A 215 -36.18 1.59 13.02
C GLU A 215 -37.61 1.07 13.14
N SER A 216 -38.36 1.13 12.03
CA SER A 216 -39.73 0.62 11.94
C SER A 216 -39.80 -0.92 11.96
N SER A 217 -38.70 -1.61 11.65
CA SER A 217 -38.60 -3.07 11.52
C SER A 217 -39.55 -3.66 10.47
N ASP A 218 -39.85 -2.89 9.43
CA ASP A 218 -40.75 -3.32 8.36
C ASP A 218 -40.04 -4.11 7.25
N GLY A 219 -38.71 -4.22 7.34
CA GLY A 219 -37.89 -4.94 6.38
C GLY A 219 -37.53 -4.13 5.14
N THR A 220 -37.82 -2.83 5.14
CA THR A 220 -37.45 -1.84 4.14
C THR A 220 -36.82 -0.61 4.81
N ILE A 221 -36.18 0.27 4.05
CA ILE A 221 -35.63 1.53 4.56
C ILE A 221 -36.25 2.67 3.77
N ASP A 222 -36.91 3.60 4.46
CA ASP A 222 -37.42 4.81 3.82
C ASP A 222 -36.37 5.95 3.74
N ALA A 223 -36.71 7.03 3.04
CA ALA A 223 -35.78 8.14 2.84
C ALA A 223 -35.42 8.88 4.14
N ASP A 224 -36.32 8.89 5.13
CA ASP A 224 -36.11 9.55 6.42
C ASP A 224 -35.22 8.70 7.34
N GLU A 225 -35.43 7.39 7.38
CA GLU A 225 -34.57 6.40 8.05
C GLU A 225 -33.14 6.43 7.47
N LEU A 226 -33.00 6.46 6.14
CA LEU A 226 -31.70 6.59 5.48
C LEU A 226 -31.01 7.91 5.87
N PHE A 227 -31.74 9.01 5.90
CA PHE A 227 -31.22 10.31 6.32
C PHE A 227 -30.74 10.29 7.77
N GLN A 228 -31.56 9.81 8.70
CA GLN A 228 -31.22 9.73 10.12
C GLN A 228 -29.97 8.89 10.35
N GLY A 229 -29.84 7.77 9.64
CA GLY A 229 -28.66 6.94 9.76
C GLY A 229 -27.40 7.56 9.16
N ILE A 230 -27.50 8.38 8.10
CA ILE A 230 -26.38 9.23 7.62
C ILE A 230 -25.93 10.19 8.73
N VAL A 231 -26.88 10.90 9.34
CA VAL A 231 -26.58 11.84 10.43
C VAL A 231 -25.91 11.11 11.60
N PHE A 232 -26.41 9.94 11.97
CA PHE A 232 -25.82 9.10 13.02
C PHE A 232 -24.37 8.71 12.71
N MET A 233 -24.06 8.35 11.46
CA MET A 233 -22.69 8.01 11.06
C MET A 233 -21.75 9.21 11.00
N CYS A 234 -22.24 10.37 10.53
CA CYS A 234 -21.51 11.63 10.51
C CYS A 234 -21.12 12.05 11.93
N LEU A 235 -22.08 12.04 12.87
CA LEU A 235 -21.85 12.39 14.27
C LEU A 235 -20.89 11.42 14.99
N GLY A 236 -20.77 10.19 14.50
CA GLY A 236 -19.80 9.21 15.00
C GLY A 236 -18.33 9.52 14.65
N GLY A 237 -18.03 10.64 14.00
CA GLY A 237 -16.66 11.09 13.66
C GLY A 237 -15.93 10.20 12.65
N ASN A 238 -16.65 9.35 11.90
CA ASN A 238 -16.05 8.37 11.00
C ASN A 238 -16.19 8.71 9.52
N ILE A 239 -17.13 9.59 9.18
CA ILE A 239 -17.21 10.11 7.82
C ILE A 239 -16.09 11.15 7.69
N ARG A 240 -14.98 10.76 7.07
CA ARG A 240 -13.93 11.68 6.62
C ARG A 240 -14.46 12.48 5.43
N THR A 241 -15.48 13.30 5.65
CA THR A 241 -15.73 14.45 4.78
C THR A 241 -14.54 15.35 4.96
N SER A 242 -13.61 15.32 4.01
CA SER A 242 -12.40 16.12 4.03
C SER A 242 -12.76 17.60 4.20
N ILE A 243 -12.68 18.09 5.44
CA ILE A 243 -12.59 19.48 5.92
C ILE A 243 -13.70 20.47 5.47
N THR A 244 -14.61 20.13 4.55
CA THR A 244 -15.54 21.11 3.94
C THR A 244 -16.95 20.62 3.62
N THR A 245 -17.23 19.32 3.73
CA THR A 245 -18.56 18.82 3.33
C THR A 245 -19.56 19.01 4.46
N THR A 246 -20.46 19.96 4.27
CA THR A 246 -21.68 20.14 5.05
C THR A 246 -22.46 18.83 5.12
N LEU A 247 -23.20 18.63 6.22
CA LEU A 247 -24.16 17.52 6.36
C LEU A 247 -25.02 17.45 5.08
N PRO A 248 -25.16 16.28 4.43
CA PRO A 248 -25.92 16.20 3.19
C PRO A 248 -27.35 16.66 3.43
N SER A 249 -27.91 17.42 2.49
CA SER A 249 -29.27 17.93 2.61
C SER A 249 -30.28 16.79 2.43
N LYS A 250 -31.52 16.98 2.92
CA LYS A 250 -32.60 16.00 2.72
C LYS A 250 -32.86 15.72 1.22
N GLU A 251 -32.68 16.73 0.37
CA GLU A 251 -32.83 16.60 -1.09
C GLU A 251 -31.73 15.73 -1.73
N GLU A 252 -30.49 15.84 -1.23
CA GLU A 252 -29.37 15.00 -1.69
C GLU A 252 -29.58 13.55 -1.30
N VAL A 253 -30.09 13.30 -0.07
CA VAL A 253 -30.43 11.95 0.37
C VAL A 253 -31.61 11.39 -0.43
N GLY A 254 -32.62 12.20 -0.77
CA GLY A 254 -33.69 11.78 -1.68
C GLY A 254 -33.19 11.45 -3.09
N SER A 255 -32.14 12.14 -3.56
CA SER A 255 -31.52 11.84 -4.86
C SER A 255 -30.65 10.58 -4.82
N LEU A 256 -29.95 10.33 -3.71
CA LEU A 256 -29.27 9.06 -3.46
C LEU A 256 -30.28 7.91 -3.39
N PHE A 257 -31.40 8.14 -2.73
CA PHE A 257 -32.47 7.17 -2.57
C PHE A 257 -32.99 6.69 -3.93
N SER A 258 -33.32 7.60 -4.84
CA SER A 258 -33.82 7.25 -6.19
C SER A 258 -32.79 6.55 -7.08
N LEU A 259 -31.50 6.64 -6.76
CA LEU A 259 -30.44 5.90 -7.45
C LEU A 259 -30.25 4.46 -6.93
N ILE A 260 -30.70 4.18 -5.70
CA ILE A 260 -30.62 2.87 -5.07
C ILE A 260 -31.93 2.09 -5.29
N ASP A 261 -33.06 2.76 -5.11
CA ASP A 261 -34.41 2.22 -5.32
C ASP A 261 -34.63 1.94 -6.82
N HIS A 262 -34.46 0.68 -7.21
CA HIS A 262 -34.50 0.28 -8.60
C HIS A 262 -35.90 -0.10 -9.06
N ASP A 263 -36.75 -0.56 -8.15
CA ASP A 263 -38.13 -0.90 -8.47
C ASP A 263 -39.07 0.31 -8.41
N GLY A 264 -38.60 1.43 -7.85
CA GLY A 264 -39.35 2.68 -7.71
C GLY A 264 -40.44 2.57 -6.65
N GLY A 265 -40.29 1.63 -5.71
CA GLY A 265 -41.24 1.37 -4.64
C GLY A 265 -41.32 2.46 -3.59
N GLY A 266 -40.35 3.39 -3.57
CA GLY A 266 -40.25 4.43 -2.56
C GLY A 266 -39.69 3.93 -1.23
N THR A 267 -39.26 2.67 -1.15
CA THR A 267 -38.56 2.04 -0.02
C THR A 267 -37.38 1.23 -0.57
N ILE A 268 -36.26 1.16 0.17
CA ILE A 268 -35.08 0.38 -0.24
C ILE A 268 -35.11 -0.96 0.47
N ASP A 269 -35.12 -2.06 -0.30
CA ASP A 269 -35.03 -3.40 0.29
C ASP A 269 -33.59 -3.79 0.64
N TYR A 270 -33.43 -4.86 1.43
CA TYR A 270 -32.11 -5.37 1.81
C TYR A 270 -31.25 -5.78 0.61
N ALA A 271 -31.86 -6.35 -0.44
CA ALA A 271 -31.14 -6.85 -1.61
C ALA A 271 -30.59 -5.72 -2.49
N GLU A 272 -31.34 -4.63 -2.64
CA GLU A 272 -30.93 -3.41 -3.33
C GLU A 272 -29.76 -2.75 -2.62
N LEU A 273 -29.90 -2.52 -1.31
CA LEU A 273 -28.83 -1.92 -0.51
C LEU A 273 -27.56 -2.78 -0.51
N ASP A 274 -27.68 -4.10 -0.31
CA ASP A 274 -26.55 -5.02 -0.31
C ASP A 274 -25.87 -5.10 -1.69
N THR A 275 -26.64 -5.06 -2.78
CA THR A 275 -26.11 -5.04 -4.15
C THR A 275 -25.30 -3.77 -4.41
N VAL A 276 -25.85 -2.60 -4.05
CA VAL A 276 -25.18 -1.32 -4.23
C VAL A 276 -23.91 -1.24 -3.37
N LEU A 277 -23.99 -1.58 -2.08
CA LEU A 277 -22.83 -1.55 -1.18
C LEU A 277 -21.72 -2.49 -1.64
N LYS A 278 -22.04 -3.72 -2.06
CA LYS A 278 -21.03 -4.64 -2.62
C LYS A 278 -20.37 -4.06 -3.87
N THR A 279 -21.16 -3.49 -4.77
CA THR A 279 -20.63 -2.88 -6.00
C THR A 279 -19.69 -1.71 -5.68
N VAL A 280 -20.03 -0.89 -4.69
CA VAL A 280 -19.19 0.21 -4.20
C VAL A 280 -17.91 -0.33 -3.57
N THR A 281 -17.97 -1.33 -2.69
CA THR A 281 -16.78 -1.95 -2.09
C THR A 281 -15.87 -2.58 -3.15
N GLU A 282 -16.43 -3.27 -4.14
CA GLU A 282 -15.67 -3.82 -5.27
C GLU A 282 -15.01 -2.72 -6.11
N ARG A 283 -15.71 -1.60 -6.34
CA ARG A 283 -15.12 -0.43 -7.01
C ARG A 283 -14.00 0.19 -6.18
N MET A 284 -14.19 0.38 -4.87
CA MET A 284 -13.14 0.89 -3.98
C MET A 284 -11.92 -0.03 -4.00
N ALA A 285 -12.12 -1.35 -3.94
CA ALA A 285 -11.05 -2.32 -4.03
C ALA A 285 -10.33 -2.28 -5.39
N ARG A 286 -11.06 -2.09 -6.51
CA ARG A 286 -10.45 -1.88 -7.84
C ARG A 286 -9.69 -0.57 -7.91
N ASN A 287 -10.22 0.53 -7.37
CA ASN A 287 -9.56 1.82 -7.35
C ASN A 287 -8.30 1.78 -6.47
N ALA A 288 -8.36 1.17 -5.28
CA ALA A 288 -7.19 0.98 -4.42
C ALA A 288 -6.11 0.13 -5.09
N LYS A 289 -6.50 -0.88 -5.88
CA LYS A 289 -5.57 -1.63 -6.75
C LYS A 289 -5.05 -0.77 -7.89
N GLY A 290 -5.89 0.08 -8.49
CA GLY A 290 -5.52 1.02 -9.54
C GLY A 290 -4.68 2.20 -9.07
N GLU A 291 -4.68 2.54 -7.80
CA GLU A 291 -3.72 3.50 -7.23
C GLU A 291 -2.38 2.82 -6.93
N ASN A 292 -2.41 1.51 -6.69
CA ASN A 292 -1.20 0.73 -6.51
C ASN A 292 -0.68 0.23 -7.87
N ILE A 293 0.26 0.98 -8.44
CA ILE A 293 0.88 0.70 -9.74
C ILE A 293 1.35 -0.76 -9.85
N PHE A 294 1.77 -1.39 -8.75
CA PHE A 294 2.24 -2.78 -8.71
C PHE A 294 1.14 -3.86 -8.79
N LEU A 295 -0.13 -3.49 -8.69
CA LEU A 295 -1.28 -4.41 -8.74
C LEU A 295 -2.09 -4.29 -10.04
N LYS A 296 -1.77 -3.34 -10.91
CA LYS A 296 -2.40 -3.22 -12.23
C LYS A 296 -1.92 -4.33 -13.15
N ASP A 297 -2.81 -4.81 -14.02
CA ASP A 297 -2.38 -5.60 -15.18
C ASP A 297 -1.59 -4.68 -16.13
N ILE A 298 -0.58 -5.21 -16.81
CA ILE A 298 0.27 -4.46 -17.77
C ILE A 298 -0.59 -3.78 -18.83
N THR A 299 -1.73 -4.39 -19.20
CA THR A 299 -2.67 -3.82 -20.19
C THR A 299 -3.45 -2.60 -19.68
N GLU A 300 -3.51 -2.40 -18.37
CA GLU A 300 -4.27 -1.33 -17.70
C GLU A 300 -3.36 -0.18 -17.22
N MET A 301 -2.04 -0.29 -17.41
CA MET A 301 -1.07 0.74 -17.02
C MET A 301 -0.98 1.85 -18.06
N THR A 302 -0.90 3.10 -17.60
CA THR A 302 -0.53 4.23 -18.45
C THR A 302 0.94 4.10 -18.91
N PRO A 303 1.37 4.77 -19.99
CA PRO A 303 2.78 4.71 -20.43
C PRO A 303 3.79 5.14 -19.36
N GLY A 304 3.42 6.11 -18.50
CA GLY A 304 4.25 6.55 -17.37
C GLY A 304 4.34 5.50 -16.26
N GLU A 305 3.22 4.81 -15.98
CA GLU A 305 3.18 3.70 -15.01
C GLU A 305 3.95 2.49 -15.52
N LEU A 306 3.84 2.15 -16.81
CA LEU A 306 4.62 1.09 -17.44
C LEU A 306 6.12 1.38 -17.41
N ALA A 307 6.51 2.65 -17.61
CA ALA A 307 7.90 3.07 -17.47
C ALA A 307 8.38 2.97 -16.00
N ALA A 308 7.53 3.33 -15.04
CA ALA A 308 7.81 3.19 -13.63
C ALA A 308 7.93 1.71 -13.21
N GLU A 309 7.01 0.84 -13.65
CA GLU A 309 7.07 -0.61 -13.42
C GLU A 309 8.36 -1.20 -13.97
N LYS A 310 8.70 -0.91 -15.24
CA LYS A 310 9.95 -1.36 -15.88
C LYS A 310 11.21 -0.87 -15.15
N PHE A 311 11.13 0.25 -14.44
CA PHE A 311 12.24 0.76 -13.63
C PHE A 311 12.28 0.13 -12.23
N PHE A 312 11.15 0.12 -11.52
CA PHE A 312 11.08 -0.27 -10.11
C PHE A 312 11.08 -1.78 -9.90
N VAL A 313 10.50 -2.58 -10.80
CA VAL A 313 10.46 -4.05 -10.64
C VAL A 313 11.88 -4.66 -10.71
N PRO A 314 12.72 -4.38 -11.74
CA PRO A 314 14.08 -4.91 -11.76
C PRO A 314 14.96 -4.34 -10.65
N LEU A 315 14.69 -3.11 -10.20
CA LEU A 315 15.38 -2.52 -9.06
C LEU A 315 15.01 -3.26 -7.76
N PHE A 316 13.73 -3.57 -7.55
CA PHE A 316 13.24 -4.27 -6.37
C PHE A 316 13.76 -5.71 -6.31
N GLU A 317 13.72 -6.43 -7.43
CA GLU A 317 14.29 -7.77 -7.55
C GLU A 317 15.80 -7.78 -7.27
N LYS A 318 16.55 -6.80 -7.79
CA LYS A 318 17.99 -6.65 -7.50
C LYS A 318 18.27 -6.27 -6.04
N LEU A 319 17.35 -5.59 -5.37
CA LEU A 319 17.47 -5.26 -3.94
C LEU A 319 17.17 -6.47 -3.06
N GLU A 320 16.17 -7.28 -3.42
CA GLU A 320 15.85 -8.55 -2.74
C GLU A 320 16.92 -9.62 -2.96
N GLN A 321 17.38 -9.82 -4.20
CA GLN A 321 18.44 -10.78 -4.54
C GLN A 321 19.75 -10.49 -3.81
N LYS A 322 20.06 -9.22 -3.54
CA LYS A 322 21.26 -8.84 -2.77
C LYS A 322 21.13 -9.08 -1.27
N GLY A 323 20.05 -9.71 -0.79
CA GLY A 323 19.83 -10.05 0.62
C GLY A 323 19.76 -8.82 1.54
N LYS A 324 19.79 -7.61 0.97
CA LYS A 324 19.60 -6.39 1.72
C LYS A 324 18.11 -6.34 1.95
N LYS A 325 17.73 -6.69 3.17
CA LYS A 325 16.52 -6.25 3.84
C LYS A 325 16.44 -4.72 3.80
N VAL A 326 16.44 -4.03 2.66
CA VAL A 326 16.39 -2.56 2.62
C VAL A 326 15.10 -2.10 3.27
N PHE A 327 14.00 -2.84 3.10
CA PHE A 327 12.79 -2.61 3.87
C PHE A 327 12.92 -2.95 5.35
N ALA A 328 13.58 -4.04 5.76
CA ALA A 328 13.76 -4.32 7.19
C ALA A 328 14.88 -3.49 7.83
N THR A 329 15.79 -2.86 7.08
CA THR A 329 16.85 -1.96 7.52
C THR A 329 16.34 -0.54 7.53
N VAL A 330 15.47 -0.12 6.60
CA VAL A 330 14.72 1.14 6.71
C VAL A 330 13.70 1.03 7.83
N ARG A 331 12.95 -0.08 7.93
CA ARG A 331 12.02 -0.35 9.05
C ARG A 331 12.75 -0.61 10.36
N SER A 332 13.95 -1.21 10.37
CA SER A 332 14.79 -1.35 11.57
C SER A 332 15.54 -0.08 11.90
N ALA A 333 15.90 0.78 10.95
CA ALA A 333 16.49 2.09 11.22
C ALA A 333 15.41 3.05 11.70
N TYR A 334 14.21 3.01 11.12
CA TYR A 334 12.99 3.64 11.65
C TYR A 334 12.69 3.12 13.05
N SER A 335 12.61 1.80 13.24
CA SER A 335 12.33 1.20 14.54
C SER A 335 13.45 1.46 15.55
N LYS A 336 14.74 1.50 15.15
CA LYS A 336 15.86 1.87 16.01
C LYS A 336 15.90 3.37 16.33
N PHE A 337 15.43 4.22 15.42
CA PHE A 337 15.27 5.66 15.65
C PHE A 337 14.22 5.91 16.75
N TYR A 338 13.09 5.19 16.74
CA TYR A 338 12.07 5.28 17.79
C TYR A 338 12.40 4.46 19.05
N GLN A 339 13.14 3.37 18.95
CA GLN A 339 13.66 2.64 20.10
C GLN A 339 14.59 3.51 20.95
N ASN A 340 15.17 4.60 20.45
CA ASN A 340 16.00 5.47 21.29
C ASN A 340 15.19 6.52 22.08
N SER A 341 13.87 6.65 21.85
CA SER A 341 13.00 7.48 22.70
C SER A 341 12.79 6.77 24.03
N THR A 342 13.41 7.32 25.09
CA THR A 342 13.28 6.80 26.46
C THR A 342 11.83 6.83 26.95
N GLU A 343 11.03 7.79 26.46
CA GLU A 343 9.63 7.94 26.83
C GLU A 343 8.74 6.89 26.18
N GLU A 344 8.96 6.58 24.90
CA GLU A 344 8.19 5.54 24.21
C GLU A 344 8.57 4.14 24.71
N GLN A 345 9.86 3.88 24.97
CA GLN A 345 10.30 2.63 25.58
C GLN A 345 9.65 2.40 26.95
N ALA A 346 9.48 3.45 27.75
CA ALA A 346 8.81 3.34 29.05
C ALA A 346 7.33 2.94 28.90
N LEU A 347 6.67 3.34 27.80
CA LEU A 347 5.28 2.98 27.50
C LEU A 347 5.16 1.55 26.94
N VAL A 348 6.04 1.16 26.01
CA VAL A 348 5.98 -0.15 25.34
C VAL A 348 6.47 -1.29 26.24
N ASN A 349 7.49 -1.06 27.07
CA ASN A 349 8.06 -2.09 27.95
C ASN A 349 7.27 -2.31 29.25
N LYS A 350 6.25 -1.49 29.51
CA LYS A 350 5.31 -1.70 30.62
C LYS A 350 4.33 -2.82 30.24
N ALA A 351 4.83 -4.05 30.23
CA ALA A 351 3.97 -5.22 30.01
C ALA A 351 2.86 -5.26 31.08
N PRO A 352 1.63 -5.67 30.75
CA PRO A 352 0.58 -5.84 31.75
C PRO A 352 1.07 -6.92 32.72
N ALA A 353 1.40 -6.53 33.95
CA ALA A 353 1.69 -7.48 35.00
C ALA A 353 0.52 -8.47 35.07
N SER A 354 0.79 -9.71 34.71
CA SER A 354 -0.16 -10.81 34.78
C SER A 354 -0.78 -10.79 36.18
N ARG A 355 -2.09 -10.55 36.27
CA ARG A 355 -2.87 -10.72 37.50
C ARG A 355 -2.80 -12.18 37.91
N SER A 356 -1.75 -12.56 38.63
CA SER A 356 -1.73 -13.79 39.41
C SER A 356 -2.72 -13.61 40.55
N ARG A 357 -3.86 -14.28 40.43
CA ARG A 357 -4.93 -14.33 41.41
C ARG A 357 -4.46 -15.15 42.61
N ALA A 358 -3.85 -14.49 43.60
CA ALA A 358 -3.65 -15.04 44.94
C ALA A 358 -4.27 -14.08 45.96
N ALA A 359 -5.22 -14.60 46.72
CA ALA A 359 -6.02 -13.89 47.70
C ALA A 359 -5.23 -13.63 48.98
N ALA A 360 -5.13 -12.37 49.41
CA ALA A 360 -4.91 -11.95 50.80
C ALA A 360 -5.23 -10.44 50.96
N PRO A 361 -5.59 -9.97 52.17
CA PRO A 361 -6.49 -8.83 52.33
C PRO A 361 -5.80 -7.48 52.60
N GLU A 362 -6.44 -6.47 52.03
CA GLU A 362 -6.65 -5.08 52.49
C GLU A 362 -5.73 -4.50 53.58
N SER A 363 -4.85 -3.57 53.17
CA SER A 363 -4.58 -2.36 53.97
C SER A 363 -3.95 -1.24 53.13
N SER A 364 -4.46 -0.01 53.32
CA SER A 364 -3.97 1.30 52.87
C SER A 364 -4.10 1.66 51.37
N SER A 365 -5.21 2.32 51.06
CA SER A 365 -5.52 2.98 49.79
C SER A 365 -4.61 4.20 49.53
N SER A 366 -3.61 4.04 48.69
CA SER A 366 -3.10 5.15 47.87
C SER A 366 -3.77 5.03 46.50
N LYS A 367 -4.63 6.01 46.16
CA LYS A 367 -5.22 6.12 44.82
C LYS A 367 -4.08 6.47 43.85
N SER A 368 -3.42 5.46 43.29
CA SER A 368 -2.64 5.64 42.07
C SER A 368 -3.63 6.08 41.00
N GLY A 369 -3.59 7.36 40.63
CA GLY A 369 -4.41 7.88 39.54
C GLY A 369 -4.17 7.03 38.31
N ASP A 370 -5.25 6.52 37.71
CA ASP A 370 -5.22 5.81 36.44
C ASP A 370 -4.64 6.78 35.40
N PHE A 371 -3.33 6.68 35.21
CA PHE A 371 -2.61 7.42 34.21
C PHE A 371 -3.00 6.83 32.86
N TRP A 372 -3.63 7.64 32.01
CA TRP A 372 -4.05 7.18 30.68
C TRP A 372 -2.82 6.81 29.86
N GLU A 373 -2.82 5.60 29.29
CA GLU A 373 -1.75 5.13 28.42
C GLU A 373 -2.29 4.97 26.99
N PRO A 374 -1.60 5.54 25.97
CA PRO A 374 -2.02 5.41 24.59
C PRO A 374 -1.97 3.95 24.15
N SER A 375 -3.00 3.50 23.44
CA SER A 375 -2.99 2.16 22.86
C SER A 375 -1.87 2.02 21.81
N ARG A 376 -1.37 0.81 21.62
CA ARG A 376 -0.34 0.52 20.60
C ARG A 376 -0.70 1.05 19.22
N ARG A 377 -1.98 0.94 18.82
CA ARG A 377 -2.46 1.46 17.55
C ARG A 377 -2.38 2.99 17.47
N GLN A 378 -2.72 3.69 18.56
CA GLN A 378 -2.60 5.15 18.62
C GLN A 378 -1.13 5.60 18.53
N LEU A 379 -0.20 4.86 19.14
CA LEU A 379 1.24 5.11 19.00
C LEU A 379 1.71 4.87 17.55
N GLU A 380 1.29 3.79 16.90
CA GLU A 380 1.62 3.50 15.50
C GLU A 380 1.06 4.59 14.55
N ASP A 381 -0.17 5.05 14.78
CA ASP A 381 -0.79 6.13 14.02
C ASP A 381 -0.06 7.48 14.26
N PHE A 382 0.32 7.77 15.51
CA PHE A 382 1.13 8.94 15.88
C PHE A 382 2.48 8.94 15.17
N GLN A 383 3.22 7.83 15.24
CA GLN A 383 4.54 7.67 14.59
C GLN A 383 4.47 7.89 13.08
N ARG A 384 3.49 7.28 12.42
CA ARG A 384 3.30 7.41 10.98
C ARG A 384 3.04 8.87 10.60
N CYS A 385 2.14 9.54 11.31
CA CYS A 385 1.83 10.94 11.04
C CYS A 385 3.04 11.83 11.35
N PHE A 386 3.75 11.60 12.45
CA PHE A 386 4.93 12.41 12.79
C PHE A 386 6.00 12.27 11.71
N ALA A 387 6.25 11.06 11.20
CA ALA A 387 7.20 10.83 10.11
C ALA A 387 6.82 11.57 8.82
N GLU A 388 5.53 11.58 8.48
CA GLU A 388 4.99 12.29 7.31
C GLU A 388 5.20 13.81 7.43
N TRP A 389 4.79 14.38 8.57
CA TRP A 389 4.82 15.83 8.77
C TRP A 389 6.22 16.37 9.10
N SER A 390 7.11 15.55 9.66
CA SER A 390 8.49 15.93 9.99
C SER A 390 9.49 15.73 8.84
N ALA A 391 9.08 15.08 7.73
CA ALA A 391 9.92 14.83 6.56
C ALA A 391 10.47 16.13 5.94
N GLN A 392 9.72 17.22 6.00
CA GLN A 392 10.15 18.53 5.50
C GLN A 392 11.11 19.27 6.45
N GLY A 393 11.20 18.84 7.72
CA GLY A 393 11.88 19.55 8.81
C GLY A 393 13.08 18.81 9.42
N ARG A 394 13.67 17.83 8.72
CA ARG A 394 14.76 16.96 9.25
C ARG A 394 14.37 16.19 10.53
N GLY A 395 13.14 15.66 10.58
CA GLY A 395 12.67 14.89 11.74
C GLY A 395 12.16 15.75 12.91
N LYS A 396 11.87 17.03 12.65
CA LYS A 396 11.16 17.91 13.58
C LYS A 396 9.88 18.46 12.95
N LEU A 397 8.87 18.71 13.77
CA LEU A 397 7.57 19.23 13.37
C LEU A 397 7.55 20.77 13.50
N ARG A 398 7.01 21.51 12.52
CA ARG A 398 6.92 22.98 12.57
C ARG A 398 5.66 23.44 13.31
N GLU A 399 5.72 24.64 13.91
CA GLU A 399 4.57 25.24 14.63
C GLU A 399 3.32 25.33 13.76
N ILE A 400 3.50 25.73 12.49
CA ILE A 400 2.38 25.89 11.54
C ILE A 400 1.72 24.55 11.18
N ASP A 401 2.46 23.45 11.25
CA ASP A 401 1.99 22.11 10.88
C ASP A 401 1.38 21.36 12.08
N PHE A 402 1.66 21.80 13.30
CA PHE A 402 1.31 21.10 14.53
C PHE A 402 -0.19 20.79 14.65
N ARG A 403 -1.05 21.77 14.33
CA ARG A 403 -2.50 21.58 14.39
C ARG A 403 -2.98 20.56 13.37
N SER A 404 -2.48 20.62 12.14
CA SER A 404 -2.86 19.70 11.07
C SER A 404 -2.37 18.28 11.37
N PHE A 405 -1.18 18.16 11.95
CA PHE A 405 -0.63 16.91 12.47
C PHE A 405 -1.55 16.29 13.54
N LEU A 406 -1.95 17.07 14.56
CA LEU A 406 -2.86 16.59 15.61
C LEU A 406 -4.25 16.21 15.05
N LEU A 407 -4.76 16.98 14.10
CA LEU A 407 -6.02 16.68 13.43
C LEU A 407 -5.96 15.33 12.68
N GLN A 408 -4.83 15.03 12.02
CA GLN A 408 -4.67 13.78 11.27
C GLN A 408 -4.66 12.54 12.17
N ILE A 409 -4.18 12.65 13.41
CA ILE A 409 -4.23 11.58 14.43
C ILE A 409 -5.55 11.55 15.21
N GLY A 410 -6.55 12.34 14.78
CA GLY A 410 -7.89 12.37 15.36
C GLY A 410 -8.05 13.28 16.58
N VAL A 411 -7.13 14.22 16.78
CA VAL A 411 -7.16 15.19 17.87
C VAL A 411 -7.57 16.56 17.33
N GLU A 412 -8.81 16.97 17.62
CA GLU A 412 -9.35 18.25 17.18
C GLU A 412 -9.06 19.36 18.19
N LEU A 413 -8.24 20.33 17.79
CA LEU A 413 -7.96 21.54 18.58
C LEU A 413 -8.31 22.81 17.79
N THR A 414 -8.83 23.81 18.49
CA THR A 414 -8.92 25.17 17.93
C THR A 414 -7.52 25.77 17.72
N PRO A 415 -7.36 26.77 16.84
CA PRO A 415 -6.08 27.43 16.63
C PRO A 415 -5.45 28.01 17.91
N ALA A 416 -6.27 28.53 18.83
CA ALA A 416 -5.79 29.07 20.10
C ALA A 416 -5.27 27.96 21.02
N GLN A 417 -6.03 26.87 21.14
CA GLN A 417 -5.64 25.70 21.93
C GLN A 417 -4.35 25.05 21.41
N ALA A 418 -4.21 24.90 20.10
CA ALA A 418 -2.99 24.34 19.51
C ALA A 418 -1.76 25.21 19.79
N ARG A 419 -1.88 26.55 19.74
CA ARG A 419 -0.79 27.48 20.10
C ARG A 419 -0.45 27.42 21.58
N CYS A 420 -1.45 27.34 22.45
CA CYS A 420 -1.23 27.19 23.89
C CYS A 420 -0.51 25.88 24.19
N LEU A 421 -1.00 24.75 23.65
CA LEU A 421 -0.37 23.44 23.81
C LEU A 421 1.08 23.46 23.30
N TRP A 422 1.31 24.03 22.11
CA TRP A 422 2.66 24.20 21.58
C TRP A 422 3.57 24.97 22.54
N SER A 423 3.08 26.09 23.08
CA SER A 423 3.85 26.92 24.03
C SER A 423 4.12 26.22 25.37
N ASP A 424 3.28 25.25 25.75
CA ASP A 424 3.43 24.49 26.98
C ASP A 424 4.44 23.32 26.83
N VAL A 425 4.61 22.77 25.62
CA VAL A 425 5.56 21.67 25.36
C VAL A 425 6.87 22.09 24.70
N ALA A 426 6.88 23.16 23.90
CA ALA A 426 8.09 23.67 23.26
C ALA A 426 8.87 24.56 24.23
N ALA A 427 10.19 24.41 24.28
CA ALA A 427 11.02 25.37 24.98
C ALA A 427 10.87 26.79 24.38
N GLU A 428 11.03 27.83 25.21
CA GLU A 428 10.87 29.22 24.77
C GLU A 428 11.75 29.54 23.55
N GLY A 429 11.13 30.08 22.49
CA GLY A 429 11.81 30.44 21.25
C GLY A 429 12.03 29.29 20.25
N VAL A 430 11.52 28.08 20.51
CA VAL A 430 11.66 26.93 19.59
C VAL A 430 10.51 26.89 18.59
N CYS A 431 10.85 26.95 17.29
CA CYS A 431 9.88 26.84 16.18
C CYS A 431 9.69 25.40 15.65
N LEU A 432 10.40 24.42 16.24
CA LEU A 432 10.44 23.03 15.77
C LEU A 432 10.34 22.06 16.95
N LEU A 433 9.28 21.26 17.02
CA LEU A 433 9.13 20.20 18.02
C LEU A 433 9.89 18.93 17.62
N SER A 434 10.63 18.37 18.56
CA SER A 434 11.15 17.01 18.50
C SER A 434 10.04 15.98 18.64
N TYR A 435 10.38 14.70 18.40
CA TYR A 435 9.44 13.59 18.56
C TYR A 435 8.90 13.47 19.98
N ASP A 436 9.78 13.57 20.98
CA ASP A 436 9.42 13.42 22.40
C ASP A 436 8.49 14.57 22.85
N GLU A 437 8.78 15.82 22.48
CA GLU A 437 7.91 16.96 22.80
C GLU A 437 6.54 16.85 22.12
N ALA A 438 6.48 16.36 20.88
CA ALA A 438 5.22 16.10 20.18
C ALA A 438 4.42 14.96 20.84
N LEU A 439 5.10 13.92 21.34
CA LEU A 439 4.49 12.80 22.04
C LEU A 439 3.93 13.24 23.41
N LEU A 440 4.67 14.12 24.11
CA LEU A 440 4.21 14.74 25.35
C LEU A 440 2.95 15.59 25.12
N ALA A 441 2.93 16.41 24.06
CA ALA A 441 1.74 17.16 23.67
C ALA A 441 0.55 16.24 23.38
N PHE A 442 0.77 15.15 22.63
CA PHE A 442 -0.29 14.18 22.35
C PHE A 442 -0.85 13.54 23.63
N ARG A 443 0.01 13.17 24.59
CA ARG A 443 -0.41 12.62 25.89
C ARG A 443 -1.23 13.63 26.70
N GLN A 444 -0.78 14.88 26.77
CA GLN A 444 -1.49 15.95 27.49
C GLN A 444 -2.92 16.14 26.98
N VAL A 445 -3.14 15.98 25.66
CA VAL A 445 -4.49 16.11 25.09
C VAL A 445 -5.38 14.91 25.38
N MET A 446 -4.80 13.72 25.55
CA MET A 446 -5.54 12.50 25.72
C MET A 446 -5.83 12.14 27.19
N GLU A 447 -5.00 12.61 28.13
CA GLU A 447 -5.11 12.31 29.57
C GLU A 447 -6.27 13.05 30.27
N ALA A 448 -6.70 14.21 29.78
CA ALA A 448 -7.76 15.01 30.42
C ALA A 448 -8.44 15.97 29.43
N PRO A 449 -9.67 16.45 29.68
CA PRO A 449 -10.18 17.63 29.00
C PRO A 449 -9.21 18.78 29.25
N VAL A 450 -8.48 19.18 28.22
CA VAL A 450 -7.32 20.08 28.33
C VAL A 450 -7.71 21.36 29.06
N GLN A 451 -7.26 21.51 30.29
CA GLN A 451 -7.36 22.76 31.04
C GLN A 451 -6.17 23.63 30.63
N PHE A 452 -6.38 24.50 29.65
CA PHE A 452 -5.37 25.45 29.24
C PHE A 452 -5.08 26.42 30.38
N ARG A 453 -3.83 26.52 30.82
CA ARG A 453 -3.40 27.43 31.90
C ARG A 453 -3.66 28.91 31.57
N LYS A 454 -3.84 29.23 30.29
CA LYS A 454 -4.18 30.57 29.79
C LYS A 454 -5.60 30.54 29.23
N ALA A 455 -6.44 31.49 29.63
CA ALA A 455 -7.79 31.61 29.11
C ALA A 455 -7.75 31.77 27.56
N PRO A 456 -8.71 31.18 26.81
CA PRO A 456 -8.73 31.20 25.33
C PRO A 456 -8.66 32.60 24.70
N ALA A 457 -8.96 33.65 25.47
CA ALA A 457 -8.98 35.05 25.05
C ALA A 457 -7.68 35.83 25.36
N ALA A 458 -6.65 35.21 25.94
CA ALA A 458 -5.47 35.93 26.44
C ALA A 458 -4.27 35.98 25.46
N ALA A 459 -4.44 35.59 24.19
CA ALA A 459 -3.38 35.78 23.19
C ALA A 459 -3.49 37.21 22.60
N PRO A 460 -2.56 38.13 22.91
CA PRO A 460 -2.55 39.42 22.25
C PRO A 460 -2.35 39.22 20.73
N PRO A 461 -3.03 40.00 19.87
CA PRO A 461 -2.77 39.96 18.43
C PRO A 461 -1.28 40.22 18.18
N ARG A 462 -0.68 39.50 17.23
CA ARG A 462 0.72 39.69 16.82
C ARG A 462 0.95 41.18 16.56
N GLN A 463 1.68 41.86 17.44
CA GLN A 463 2.15 43.21 17.17
C GLN A 463 3.01 43.15 15.92
N THR A 464 2.69 44.00 14.95
CA THR A 464 3.48 44.12 13.74
C THR A 464 4.86 44.69 14.09
N PRO A 465 5.92 44.40 13.33
CA PRO A 465 7.27 44.93 13.61
C PRO A 465 7.33 46.47 13.72
N ALA A 466 6.32 47.17 13.19
CA ALA A 466 6.17 48.62 13.30
C ALA A 466 5.79 49.10 14.71
N GLU A 467 5.07 48.31 15.51
CA GLU A 467 4.67 48.70 16.87
C GLU A 467 5.78 48.50 17.91
N ALA A 468 6.67 47.53 17.72
CA ALA A 468 7.80 47.30 18.62
C ALA A 468 8.84 48.44 18.59
N LEU A 469 8.94 49.18 17.48
CA LEU A 469 9.81 50.36 17.36
C LEU A 469 9.21 51.60 18.04
N ALA A 470 7.89 51.69 18.18
CA ALA A 470 7.22 52.82 18.84
C ALA A 470 7.34 52.75 20.37
N THR A 471 7.39 51.56 20.96
CA THR A 471 7.52 51.40 22.42
C THR A 471 8.94 51.66 22.91
N SER A 472 9.96 51.42 22.08
CA SER A 472 11.37 51.72 22.39
C SER A 472 11.69 53.23 22.40
N ALA A 473 10.88 54.07 21.77
CA ALA A 473 11.11 55.52 21.68
C ALA A 473 10.44 56.32 22.82
N ALA A 474 9.66 55.66 23.68
CA ALA A 474 8.97 56.29 24.82
C ALA A 474 9.69 56.06 26.16
N GLU A 475 10.78 55.29 26.18
CA GLU A 475 11.62 55.04 27.38
C GLU A 475 13.02 55.66 27.30
N GLN A 476 13.23 56.63 26.38
CA GLN A 476 14.33 57.59 26.41
C GLN A 476 13.75 59.00 26.41
#